data_AF-A0A357F3C5-F1
#
_entry.id   AF-A0A357F3C5-F1
#
_cell.length_a   1.000
_cell.length_b   1.000
_cell.length_c   1.000
_cell.angle_alpha   90.00
_cell.angle_beta   90.00
_cell.angle_gamma   90.00
#
_symmetry.space_group_name_H-M   'P 1'
#
loop_
_entity.id
_entity.type
_entity.pdbx_description
1 polymer ?
#
loop_
_entity_poly.entity_id
_entity_poly.type
_entity_poly.pdbx_seq_one_letter_code
_entity_poly.pdbx_strand_id
1 'polypeptide(L)'
;MASLKTNAASLQAARTKTSASNTAAIVRVRSVSTIYLRIACLALFFASFSAYIGKYFIFAVLASGALLLIPAMAFTDRVAIDGKRIYRVGLPAWFASLFRGTRIRLKFTEIEQVETQAMRTYRRGWNISYRYRTSFHGKGLSYAISSGHKDYRKAIRAILPNLPECILDYRSIEVRDYFIDHNEVRRKADDSQIPAVDVLEGSLKDIKIRRRQGASNPVQTAAAPDEHRLINLRQLANELRLSGALLRAAEAFRRAVLIAPGDARLLFDFARCLHSIAGAERDARIERRASAMMRLAEKRAGSDGDLLARIGESYFQAGDWKRAGLAFQKVLDAVGESFLAVRGMAELALREGKIAHVIHKFSAANRMAETSAQRRWTQSEVEYFSRLNSDEEYMDLEIGRMNLLETMDRSRKTAVRAAIFGLPAIAFGLVVGNPLIANAGWAIAIVGLAFWTLLRSARRLFETRLPFDIGESE
;
A
#
# COMPACT_ATOMS: atom_id res chain seq x y z
N MET A 1 -36.27 18.96 7.81
CA MET A 1 -35.28 19.41 6.79
C MET A 1 -34.32 20.49 7.29
N ALA A 2 -34.74 21.43 8.15
CA ALA A 2 -33.84 22.46 8.71
C ALA A 2 -32.74 21.88 9.64
N SER A 3 -33.04 20.85 10.45
CA SER A 3 -32.05 20.26 11.39
C SER A 3 -30.97 19.38 10.71
N LEU A 4 -31.26 18.80 9.54
CA LEU A 4 -30.28 18.05 8.75
C LEU A 4 -29.27 18.97 8.07
N LYS A 5 -29.69 20.18 7.64
CA LYS A 5 -28.80 21.19 7.07
C LYS A 5 -27.86 21.79 8.11
N THR A 6 -28.34 22.04 9.33
CA THR A 6 -27.50 22.54 10.43
C THR A 6 -26.48 21.51 10.92
N ASN A 7 -26.82 20.21 10.91
CA ASN A 7 -25.88 19.14 11.27
C ASN A 7 -24.81 18.86 10.18
N ALA A 8 -25.17 18.96 8.90
CA ALA A 8 -24.20 18.89 7.81
C ALA A 8 -23.25 20.10 7.83
N ALA A 9 -23.79 21.29 8.11
CA ALA A 9 -23.00 22.52 8.25
C ALA A 9 -22.11 22.52 9.50
N SER A 10 -22.55 21.93 10.63
CA SER A 10 -21.73 21.83 11.84
C SER A 10 -20.64 20.75 11.72
N LEU A 11 -20.89 19.65 11.01
CA LEU A 11 -19.87 18.66 10.65
C LEU A 11 -18.86 19.21 9.62
N GLN A 12 -19.31 20.01 8.64
CA GLN A 12 -18.43 20.73 7.72
C GLN A 12 -17.64 21.84 8.44
N ALA A 13 -18.25 22.55 9.39
CA ALA A 13 -17.59 23.55 10.22
C ALA A 13 -16.58 22.93 11.19
N ALA A 14 -16.86 21.74 11.73
CA ALA A 14 -15.91 20.97 12.54
C ALA A 14 -14.77 20.41 11.68
N ARG A 15 -15.05 19.91 10.46
CA ARG A 15 -14.03 19.47 9.50
C ARG A 15 -13.12 20.61 9.04
N THR A 16 -13.68 21.80 8.80
CA THR A 16 -12.91 22.99 8.42
C THR A 16 -12.14 23.58 9.60
N LYS A 17 -12.69 23.59 10.83
CA LYS A 17 -11.93 24.00 12.04
C LYS A 17 -10.80 23.05 12.39
N THR A 18 -10.98 21.73 12.19
CA THR A 18 -9.90 20.74 12.40
C THR A 18 -8.85 20.81 11.28
N SER A 19 -9.25 21.23 10.07
CA SER A 19 -8.34 21.46 8.94
C SER A 19 -7.56 22.78 9.07
N ALA A 20 -8.18 23.84 9.59
CA ALA A 20 -7.58 25.18 9.71
C ALA A 20 -6.58 25.33 10.88
N SER A 21 -6.64 24.48 11.91
CA SER A 21 -5.70 24.50 13.04
C SER A 21 -4.34 23.83 12.75
N ASN A 22 -4.12 23.25 11.57
CA ASN A 22 -2.86 22.62 11.18
C ASN A 22 -1.98 23.56 10.35
N THR A 23 -1.76 24.79 10.83
CA THR A 23 -0.68 25.65 10.32
C THR A 23 0.68 25.01 10.59
N ALA A 24 1.21 24.37 9.54
CA ALA A 24 2.62 24.25 9.16
C ALA A 24 3.64 23.77 10.22
N ALA A 25 3.29 22.82 11.10
CA ALA A 25 4.32 22.05 11.77
C ALA A 25 5.00 21.13 10.74
N ILE A 26 6.26 21.43 10.39
CA ILE A 26 7.04 20.58 9.47
C ILE A 26 7.16 19.18 10.08
N VAL A 27 6.46 18.22 9.49
CA VAL A 27 6.52 16.82 9.94
C VAL A 27 7.73 16.17 9.29
N ARG A 28 8.65 15.66 10.12
CA ARG A 28 9.81 14.90 9.66
C ARG A 28 9.62 13.44 10.00
N VAL A 29 9.61 12.58 8.98
CA VAL A 29 9.51 11.13 9.16
C VAL A 29 10.81 10.48 8.75
N ARG A 30 11.32 9.55 9.56
CA ARG A 30 12.48 8.75 9.20
C ARG A 30 12.12 7.83 8.02
N SER A 31 12.93 7.89 6.97
CA SER A 31 12.86 6.95 5.86
C SER A 31 13.60 5.68 6.27
N VAL A 32 12.86 4.62 6.62
CA VAL A 32 13.49 3.31 6.84
C VAL A 32 13.81 2.71 5.48
N SER A 33 14.95 3.11 4.93
CA SER A 33 15.41 2.52 3.69
C SER A 33 16.18 1.24 4.00
N THR A 34 15.59 0.10 3.63
CA THR A 34 16.29 -1.22 3.60
C THR A 34 17.58 -1.20 2.77
N ILE A 35 17.80 -0.14 2.00
CA ILE A 35 19.02 0.12 1.23
C ILE A 35 20.23 0.31 2.16
N TYR A 36 20.12 1.05 3.27
CA TYR A 36 21.26 1.30 4.17
C TYR A 36 21.79 0.01 4.79
N LEU A 37 20.88 -0.82 5.31
CA LEU A 37 21.25 -2.12 5.89
C LEU A 37 21.96 -3.01 4.85
N ARG A 38 21.47 -3.03 3.61
CA ARG A 38 22.10 -3.81 2.53
C ARG A 38 23.51 -3.33 2.21
N ILE A 39 23.70 -2.01 2.10
CA ILE A 39 25.03 -1.43 1.82
C ILE A 39 25.97 -1.71 2.99
N ALA A 40 25.50 -1.59 4.24
CA ALA A 40 26.30 -1.93 5.42
C ALA A 40 26.70 -3.41 5.45
N CYS A 41 25.77 -4.33 5.17
CA CYS A 41 26.08 -5.77 5.09
C CYS A 41 27.10 -6.08 4.00
N LEU A 42 26.97 -5.48 2.81
CA LEU A 42 27.95 -5.65 1.74
C LEU A 42 29.32 -5.10 2.14
N ALA A 43 29.37 -3.90 2.70
CA ALA A 43 30.61 -3.26 3.11
C ALA A 43 31.32 -4.07 4.20
N LEU A 44 30.58 -4.61 5.17
CA LEU A 44 31.11 -5.52 6.18
C LEU A 44 31.62 -6.84 5.57
N PHE A 45 30.89 -7.42 4.61
CA PHE A 45 31.34 -8.62 3.91
C PHE A 45 32.69 -8.40 3.21
N PHE A 46 32.81 -7.31 2.45
CA PHE A 46 34.07 -6.96 1.78
C PHE A 46 35.17 -6.53 2.75
N ALA A 47 34.83 -5.95 3.90
CA ALA A 47 35.78 -5.69 4.97
C ALA A 47 36.35 -7.02 5.48
N SER A 48 35.52 -8.00 5.83
CA SER A 48 35.96 -9.32 6.29
C SER A 48 36.83 -10.03 5.27
N PHE A 49 36.49 -9.96 3.98
CA PHE A 49 37.35 -10.48 2.92
C PHE A 49 38.71 -9.76 2.86
N SER A 50 38.73 -8.44 3.00
CA SER A 50 39.97 -7.65 3.01
C SER A 50 40.89 -8.02 4.17
N ALA A 51 40.32 -8.32 5.34
CA ALA A 51 41.07 -8.84 6.48
C ALA A 51 41.63 -10.24 6.18
N TYR A 52 40.86 -11.12 5.53
CA TYR A 52 41.30 -12.46 5.15
C TYR A 52 42.53 -12.45 4.22
N ILE A 53 42.60 -11.52 3.27
CA ILE A 53 43.76 -11.37 2.37
C ILE A 53 44.90 -10.50 2.96
N GLY A 54 44.82 -10.13 4.25
CA GLY A 54 45.84 -9.34 4.94
C GLY A 54 45.88 -7.84 4.62
N LYS A 55 44.84 -7.29 3.98
CA LYS A 55 44.74 -5.86 3.63
C LYS A 55 44.02 -5.06 4.72
N TYR A 56 44.70 -4.92 5.87
CA TYR A 56 44.12 -4.30 7.07
C TYR A 56 43.68 -2.84 6.90
N PHE A 57 44.36 -2.06 6.05
CA PHE A 57 43.95 -0.68 5.76
C PHE A 57 42.57 -0.62 5.08
N ILE A 58 42.35 -1.44 4.06
CA ILE A 58 41.06 -1.52 3.34
C ILE A 58 39.96 -2.03 4.28
N PHE A 59 40.28 -3.05 5.10
CA PHE A 59 39.39 -3.53 6.15
C PHE A 59 38.96 -2.39 7.09
N ALA A 60 39.91 -1.62 7.62
CA ALA A 60 39.63 -0.54 8.56
C ALA A 60 38.72 0.54 7.94
N VAL A 61 38.98 0.93 6.68
CA VAL A 61 38.17 1.92 5.96
C VAL A 61 36.74 1.40 5.72
N LEU A 62 36.59 0.19 5.19
CA LEU A 62 35.28 -0.40 4.90
C LEU A 62 34.47 -0.66 6.17
N ALA A 63 35.10 -1.20 7.22
CA ALA A 63 34.45 -1.45 8.50
C ALA A 63 34.01 -0.14 9.17
N SER A 64 34.87 0.88 9.19
CA SER A 64 34.54 2.20 9.73
C SER A 64 33.39 2.84 8.95
N GLY A 65 33.43 2.79 7.62
CA GLY A 65 32.34 3.27 6.77
C GLY A 65 31.02 2.54 7.06
N ALA A 66 31.07 1.22 7.20
CA ALA A 66 29.89 0.40 7.44
C ALA A 66 29.27 0.57 8.83
N LEU A 67 30.10 0.76 9.86
CA LEU A 67 29.66 0.84 11.25
C LEU A 67 29.38 2.26 11.73
N LEU A 68 30.03 3.29 11.15
CA LEU A 68 29.87 4.68 11.57
C LEU A 68 29.12 5.49 10.52
N LEU A 69 29.64 5.53 9.29
CA LEU A 69 29.16 6.45 8.26
C LEU A 69 27.78 6.05 7.71
N ILE A 70 27.55 4.76 7.44
CA ILE A 70 26.24 4.28 6.95
C ILE A 70 25.14 4.47 8.00
N PRO A 71 25.31 4.09 9.28
CA PRO A 71 24.33 4.37 10.32
C PRO A 71 24.09 5.87 10.53
N ALA A 72 25.13 6.71 10.47
CA ALA A 72 24.99 8.17 10.54
C ALA A 72 24.16 8.71 9.36
N MET A 73 24.41 8.24 8.14
CA MET A 73 23.59 8.57 6.96
C MET A 73 22.15 8.09 7.11
N ALA A 74 21.92 6.88 7.61
CA ALA A 74 20.58 6.34 7.84
C ALA A 74 19.83 7.12 8.94
N PHE A 75 20.52 7.62 9.95
CA PHE A 75 19.92 8.40 11.05
C PHE A 75 19.54 9.82 10.62
N THR A 76 20.32 10.42 9.71
CA THR A 76 20.08 11.77 9.17
C THR A 76 19.07 11.79 8.02
N ASP A 77 18.81 10.65 7.37
CA ASP A 77 17.83 10.52 6.28
C ASP A 77 16.38 10.67 6.77
N ARG A 78 15.73 11.76 6.36
CA ARG A 78 14.36 12.09 6.74
C ARG A 78 13.56 12.57 5.54
N VAL A 79 12.27 12.28 5.53
CA VAL A 79 11.29 12.89 4.62
C VAL A 79 10.61 14.01 5.40
N ALA A 80 10.71 15.24 4.92
CA ALA A 80 10.07 16.41 5.49
C ALA A 80 8.83 16.79 4.69
N ILE A 81 7.80 17.24 5.41
CA ILE A 81 6.49 17.60 4.87
C ILE A 81 6.16 18.99 5.38
N ASP A 82 5.92 19.90 4.45
CA ASP A 82 5.64 21.32 4.70
C ASP A 82 4.17 21.68 4.40
N GLY A 83 3.27 20.70 4.47
CA GLY A 83 1.84 20.85 4.16
C GLY A 83 1.50 21.07 2.67
N LYS A 84 2.46 21.48 1.84
CA LYS A 84 2.31 21.64 0.38
C LYS A 84 3.25 20.76 -0.44
N ARG A 85 4.35 20.31 0.17
CA ARG A 85 5.46 19.64 -0.52
C ARG A 85 6.00 18.49 0.33
N ILE A 86 6.41 17.43 -0.33
CA ILE A 86 7.20 16.32 0.20
C ILE A 86 8.62 16.47 -0.33
N TYR A 87 9.61 16.43 0.56
CA TYR A 87 11.01 16.45 0.15
C TYR A 87 11.90 15.63 1.07
N ARG A 88 13.02 15.15 0.55
CA ARG A 88 14.00 14.40 1.34
C ARG A 88 15.05 15.35 1.91
N VAL A 89 15.42 15.13 3.16
CA VAL A 89 16.38 15.91 3.95
C VAL A 89 17.41 14.96 4.54
N GLY A 90 18.64 15.44 4.69
CA GLY A 90 19.76 14.68 5.28
C GLY A 90 20.95 14.61 4.33
N LEU A 91 22.06 14.06 4.83
CA LEU A 91 23.29 13.87 4.06
C LEU A 91 23.04 13.14 2.73
N PRO A 92 22.23 12.06 2.67
CA PRO A 92 22.00 11.35 1.41
C PRO A 92 21.25 12.20 0.37
N ALA A 93 20.33 13.06 0.82
CA ALA A 93 19.60 13.96 -0.06
C ALA A 93 20.52 15.08 -0.59
N TRP A 94 21.42 15.58 0.26
CA TRP A 94 22.45 16.54 -0.13
C TRP A 94 23.40 15.96 -1.17
N PHE A 95 23.95 14.76 -0.93
CA PHE A 95 24.80 14.06 -1.92
C PHE A 95 24.04 13.80 -3.23
N ALA A 96 22.79 13.34 -3.16
CA ALA A 96 21.98 13.12 -4.35
C ALA A 96 21.75 14.42 -5.15
N SER A 97 21.53 15.54 -4.46
CA SER A 97 21.35 16.86 -5.09
C SER A 97 22.61 17.31 -5.84
N LEU A 98 23.78 17.05 -5.26
CA LEU A 98 25.07 17.46 -5.80
C LEU A 98 25.44 16.66 -7.06
N PHE A 99 25.18 15.34 -7.04
CA PHE A 99 25.65 14.45 -8.12
C PHE A 99 24.66 14.26 -9.28
N ARG A 100 23.35 14.46 -9.06
CA ARG A 100 22.35 14.09 -10.09
C ARG A 100 21.47 15.23 -10.56
N GLY A 101 21.56 16.43 -9.97
CA GLY A 101 20.67 17.56 -10.30
C GLY A 101 19.17 17.22 -10.18
N THR A 102 18.81 16.12 -9.51
CA THR A 102 17.46 15.58 -9.52
C THR A 102 16.53 16.42 -8.67
N ARG A 103 15.27 16.52 -9.09
CA ARG A 103 14.22 17.15 -8.27
C ARG A 103 14.01 16.32 -7.00
N ILE A 104 14.36 16.88 -5.85
CA ILE A 104 14.19 16.23 -4.53
C ILE A 104 12.86 16.63 -3.86
N ARG A 105 12.01 17.37 -4.58
CA ARG A 105 10.78 17.96 -4.06
C ARG A 105 9.61 17.57 -4.95
N LEU A 106 8.52 17.11 -4.34
CA LEU A 106 7.24 16.80 -4.97
C LEU A 106 6.15 17.64 -4.32
N LYS A 107 5.43 18.45 -5.11
CA LYS A 107 4.27 19.21 -4.60
C LYS A 107 3.06 18.28 -4.49
N PHE A 108 2.15 18.54 -3.55
CA PHE A 108 0.93 17.73 -3.40
C PHE A 108 0.05 17.76 -4.66
N THR A 109 0.00 18.90 -5.35
CA THR A 109 -0.70 19.06 -6.64
C THR A 109 -0.08 18.27 -7.79
N GLU A 110 1.15 17.77 -7.62
CA GLU A 110 1.88 16.99 -8.61
C GLU A 110 1.85 15.50 -8.31
N ILE A 111 1.20 15.08 -7.23
CA ILE A 111 0.99 13.67 -6.90
C ILE A 111 -0.04 13.10 -7.86
N GLU A 112 0.35 12.03 -8.55
CA GLU A 112 -0.44 11.35 -9.58
C GLU A 112 -1.18 10.16 -8.97
N GLN A 113 -0.53 9.44 -8.05
CA GLN A 113 -1.11 8.26 -7.39
C GLN A 113 -0.58 8.09 -5.96
N VAL A 114 -1.46 7.63 -5.07
CA VAL A 114 -1.09 7.20 -3.72
C VAL A 114 -1.53 5.77 -3.51
N GLU A 115 -0.58 4.92 -3.11
CA GLU A 115 -0.83 3.52 -2.80
C GLU A 115 -0.49 3.23 -1.34
N THR A 116 -1.36 2.52 -0.64
CA THR A 116 -1.06 2.04 0.70
C THR A 116 -1.07 0.52 0.74
N GLN A 117 0.09 -0.05 1.07
CA GLN A 117 0.26 -1.48 1.27
C GLN A 117 0.19 -1.81 2.76
N ALA A 118 -0.65 -2.78 3.13
CA ALA A 118 -0.73 -3.31 4.50
C ALA A 118 0.03 -4.64 4.58
N MET A 119 1.18 -4.64 5.25
CA MET A 119 1.98 -5.83 5.50
C MET A 119 1.67 -6.39 6.89
N ARG A 120 1.38 -7.69 6.98
CA ARG A 120 1.21 -8.37 8.27
C ARG A 120 2.59 -8.70 8.82
N THR A 121 2.90 -8.24 10.03
CA THR A 121 4.24 -8.42 10.62
C THR A 121 4.29 -9.56 11.62
N TYR A 122 3.35 -9.61 12.56
CA TYR A 122 3.33 -10.57 13.65
C TYR A 122 1.89 -10.88 14.08
N ARG A 123 1.63 -12.14 14.45
CA ARG A 123 0.35 -12.62 14.96
C ARG A 123 0.56 -13.07 16.42
N ARG A 124 -0.20 -12.49 17.35
CA ARG A 124 -0.30 -12.97 18.74
C ARG A 124 -1.75 -13.32 19.02
N GLY A 125 -2.08 -14.61 18.95
CA GLY A 125 -3.48 -15.07 18.97
C GLY A 125 -4.26 -14.49 17.81
N TRP A 126 -5.34 -13.75 18.10
CA TRP A 126 -6.17 -13.06 17.11
C TRP A 126 -5.85 -11.57 16.91
N ASN A 127 -4.83 -11.06 17.61
CA ASN A 127 -4.33 -9.72 17.36
C ASN A 127 -3.25 -9.77 16.29
N ILE A 128 -3.48 -9.05 15.18
CA ILE A 128 -2.56 -8.98 14.05
C ILE A 128 -1.91 -7.62 14.05
N SER A 129 -0.59 -7.56 14.06
CA SER A 129 0.11 -6.30 13.84
C SER A 129 0.20 -6.01 12.35
N TYR A 130 -0.39 -4.90 11.93
CA TYR A 130 -0.27 -4.37 10.57
C TYR A 130 0.81 -3.30 10.50
N ARG A 131 1.68 -3.40 9.49
CA ARG A 131 2.59 -2.35 9.07
C ARG A 131 2.14 -1.81 7.72
N TYR A 132 1.60 -0.61 7.76
CA TYR A 132 1.26 0.18 6.59
C TYR A 132 2.51 0.83 5.98
N ARG A 133 2.60 0.78 4.66
CA ARG A 133 3.56 1.52 3.84
C ARG A 133 2.77 2.29 2.79
N THR A 134 2.84 3.61 2.84
CA THR A 134 2.17 4.50 1.88
C THR A 134 3.22 5.07 0.93
N SER A 135 3.04 4.86 -0.37
CA SER A 135 3.88 5.43 -1.43
C SER A 135 3.14 6.50 -2.21
N PHE A 136 3.84 7.62 -2.42
CA PHE A 136 3.39 8.78 -3.19
C PHE A 136 4.18 8.81 -4.49
N HIS A 137 3.48 8.80 -5.62
CA HIS A 137 4.06 8.80 -6.95
C HIS A 137 3.68 10.09 -7.68
N GLY A 138 4.64 10.70 -8.36
CA GLY A 138 4.37 11.85 -9.23
C GLY A 138 5.63 12.39 -9.89
N LYS A 139 5.54 12.79 -11.17
CA LYS A 139 6.67 13.35 -11.94
C LYS A 139 7.95 12.48 -11.91
N GLY A 140 7.79 11.16 -11.97
CA GLY A 140 8.91 10.21 -11.89
C GLY A 140 9.58 10.10 -10.51
N LEU A 141 9.05 10.79 -9.49
CA LEU A 141 9.49 10.66 -8.11
C LEU A 141 8.57 9.70 -7.34
N SER A 142 9.16 8.92 -6.44
CA SER A 142 8.44 8.07 -5.50
C SER A 142 8.96 8.27 -4.09
N TYR A 143 8.06 8.63 -3.17
CA TYR A 143 8.34 8.72 -1.75
C TYR A 143 7.53 7.66 -1.01
N ALA A 144 8.17 6.89 -0.14
CA ALA A 144 7.48 5.90 0.67
C ALA A 144 7.66 6.19 2.16
N ILE A 145 6.56 6.19 2.91
CA ILE A 145 6.54 6.37 4.36
C ILE A 145 5.94 5.10 4.99
N SER A 146 6.50 4.64 6.11
CA SER A 146 6.07 3.40 6.78
C SER A 146 5.67 3.64 8.23
N SER A 147 4.61 2.96 8.67
CA SER A 147 3.98 3.03 10.00
C SER A 147 4.80 2.55 11.19
N GLY A 148 6.03 2.08 10.98
CA GLY A 148 6.90 1.63 12.08
C GLY A 148 7.39 2.75 13.01
N HIS A 149 7.10 4.01 12.70
CA HIS A 149 7.51 5.18 13.48
C HIS A 149 6.31 5.99 13.97
N LYS A 150 6.45 6.60 15.16
CA LYS A 150 5.43 7.46 15.77
C LYS A 150 5.00 8.62 14.85
N ASP A 151 5.91 9.09 13.99
CA ASP A 151 5.68 10.22 13.09
C ASP A 151 4.88 9.86 11.83
N TYR A 152 4.70 8.57 11.51
CA TYR A 152 3.89 8.16 10.36
C TYR A 152 2.46 8.68 10.47
N ARG A 153 1.84 8.58 11.64
CA ARG A 153 0.46 9.06 11.84
C ARG A 153 0.36 10.56 11.63
N LYS A 154 1.32 11.33 12.15
CA LYS A 154 1.38 12.78 11.96
C LYS A 154 1.51 13.14 10.48
N ALA A 155 2.37 12.43 9.75
CA ALA A 155 2.58 12.64 8.33
C ALA A 155 1.34 12.31 7.49
N ILE A 156 0.72 11.16 7.72
CA ILE A 156 -0.47 10.74 6.98
C ILE A 156 -1.65 11.70 7.25
N ARG A 157 -1.84 12.13 8.51
CA ARG A 157 -2.86 13.14 8.86
C ARG A 157 -2.58 14.51 8.23
N ALA A 158 -1.32 14.84 7.93
CA ALA A 158 -0.94 16.07 7.25
C ALA A 158 -1.06 15.98 5.72
N ILE A 159 -0.87 14.80 5.12
CA ILE A 159 -0.86 14.63 3.66
C ILE A 159 -2.25 14.22 3.14
N LEU A 160 -2.78 13.07 3.57
CA LEU A 160 -3.92 12.43 2.90
C LEU A 160 -5.21 13.27 2.87
N PRO A 161 -5.56 14.05 3.91
CA PRO A 161 -6.74 14.92 3.84
C PRO A 161 -6.64 16.06 2.81
N ASN A 162 -5.42 16.44 2.40
CA ASN A 162 -5.17 17.50 1.43
C ASN A 162 -5.10 16.98 -0.02
N LEU A 163 -5.33 15.69 -0.22
CA LEU A 163 -5.30 15.03 -1.53
C LEU A 163 -6.73 14.69 -1.97
N PRO A 164 -7.05 14.82 -3.27
CA PRO A 164 -8.36 14.48 -3.77
C PRO A 164 -8.59 12.95 -3.70
N GLU A 165 -9.83 12.52 -3.50
CA GLU A 165 -10.13 11.08 -3.30
C GLU A 165 -9.79 10.24 -4.53
N CYS A 166 -9.89 10.81 -5.73
CA CYS A 166 -9.63 10.15 -7.00
C CYS A 166 -8.16 9.70 -7.20
N ILE A 167 -7.19 10.24 -6.43
CA ILE A 167 -5.78 9.78 -6.46
C ILE A 167 -5.44 8.79 -5.35
N LEU A 168 -6.32 8.64 -4.36
CA LEU A 168 -6.12 7.76 -3.22
C LEU A 168 -6.67 6.38 -3.56
N ASP A 169 -5.85 5.34 -3.44
CA ASP A 169 -6.38 3.98 -3.39
C ASP A 169 -7.30 3.82 -2.17
N TYR A 170 -8.23 2.84 -2.23
CA TYR A 170 -9.19 2.67 -1.14
C TYR A 170 -8.49 2.44 0.22
N ARG A 171 -7.32 1.79 0.21
CA ARG A 171 -6.55 1.57 1.45
C ARG A 171 -6.02 2.88 2.03
N SER A 172 -5.54 3.81 1.22
CA SER A 172 -5.15 5.14 1.70
C SER A 172 -6.35 5.90 2.27
N ILE A 173 -7.53 5.76 1.68
CA ILE A 173 -8.77 6.34 2.23
C ILE A 173 -9.08 5.74 3.62
N GLU A 174 -8.98 4.42 3.78
CA GLU A 174 -9.16 3.78 5.10
C GLU A 174 -8.16 4.31 6.13
N VAL A 175 -6.89 4.44 5.74
CA VAL A 175 -5.85 4.94 6.65
C VAL A 175 -6.07 6.42 6.96
N ARG A 176 -6.53 7.23 6.01
CA ARG A 176 -6.91 8.62 6.25
C ARG A 176 -8.03 8.73 7.28
N ASP A 177 -9.06 7.90 7.14
CA ASP A 177 -10.32 8.05 7.87
C ASP A 177 -10.31 7.35 9.24
N TYR A 178 -9.65 6.19 9.36
CA TYR A 178 -9.79 5.31 10.54
C TYR A 178 -8.45 4.97 11.24
N PHE A 179 -7.31 5.48 10.79
CA PHE A 179 -6.02 5.15 11.42
C PHE A 179 -5.79 5.92 12.73
N ILE A 180 -6.03 5.24 13.86
CA ILE A 180 -5.94 5.78 15.22
C ILE A 180 -4.95 4.95 16.06
N ASP A 181 -4.60 5.44 17.26
CA ASP A 181 -3.73 4.70 18.17
C ASP A 181 -4.35 3.42 18.70
N HIS A 182 -3.53 2.38 18.80
CA HIS A 182 -4.01 1.07 19.26
C HIS A 182 -4.60 1.14 20.67
N ASN A 183 -3.97 1.93 21.55
CA ASN A 183 -4.44 2.13 22.92
C ASN A 183 -5.75 2.93 22.97
N GLU A 184 -5.86 3.97 22.14
CA GLU A 184 -7.07 4.79 22.04
C GLU A 184 -8.25 3.97 21.49
N VAL A 185 -8.02 3.17 20.44
CA VAL A 185 -9.05 2.31 19.85
C VAL A 185 -9.49 1.22 20.85
N ARG A 186 -8.56 0.66 21.63
CA ARG A 186 -8.90 -0.30 22.70
C ARG A 186 -9.80 0.33 23.76
N ARG A 187 -9.44 1.53 24.23
CA ARG A 187 -10.26 2.27 25.20
C ARG A 187 -11.67 2.53 24.65
N LYS A 188 -11.80 3.03 23.42
CA LYS A 188 -13.10 3.23 22.77
C LYS A 188 -13.93 1.94 22.68
N ALA A 189 -13.27 0.80 22.45
CA ALA A 189 -13.93 -0.49 22.38
C ALA A 189 -14.41 -0.97 23.75
N ASP A 190 -13.65 -0.71 24.81
CA ASP A 190 -14.05 -0.99 26.19
C ASP A 190 -15.22 -0.09 26.60
N ASP A 191 -15.15 1.21 26.29
CA ASP A 191 -16.24 2.19 26.52
C ASP A 191 -17.53 1.78 25.79
N SER A 192 -17.40 1.16 24.60
CA SER A 192 -18.53 0.65 23.81
C SER A 192 -18.97 -0.78 24.19
N GLN A 193 -18.44 -1.31 25.30
CA GLN A 193 -18.74 -2.64 25.83
C GLN A 193 -18.55 -3.76 24.80
N ILE A 194 -17.54 -3.63 23.93
CA ILE A 194 -17.14 -4.72 23.03
C ILE A 194 -16.25 -5.67 23.83
N PRO A 195 -16.59 -6.96 23.95
CA PRO A 195 -15.80 -7.90 24.75
C PRO A 195 -14.35 -7.98 24.28
N ALA A 196 -13.47 -8.35 25.21
CA ALA A 196 -12.07 -8.66 24.90
C ALA A 196 -11.98 -9.89 24.00
N VAL A 197 -10.84 -10.03 23.33
CA VAL A 197 -10.56 -11.11 22.36
C VAL A 197 -10.78 -12.48 23.01
N ASP A 198 -10.28 -12.67 24.24
CA ASP A 198 -10.32 -13.93 24.97
C ASP A 198 -11.75 -14.47 25.19
N VAL A 199 -12.73 -13.56 25.32
CA VAL A 199 -14.16 -13.92 25.45
C VAL A 199 -14.77 -14.31 24.10
N LEU A 200 -14.25 -13.75 23.00
CA LEU A 200 -14.81 -13.89 21.66
C LEU A 200 -14.28 -15.11 20.88
N GLU A 201 -13.14 -15.71 21.29
CA GLU A 201 -12.47 -16.77 20.53
C GLU A 201 -13.38 -18.00 20.29
N GLY A 202 -14.32 -18.28 21.20
CA GLY A 202 -15.30 -19.36 21.06
C GLY A 202 -16.51 -19.05 20.17
N SER A 203 -16.83 -17.78 19.91
CA SER A 203 -18.12 -17.36 19.32
C SER A 203 -18.12 -17.25 17.79
N LEU A 204 -16.95 -17.13 17.15
CA LEU A 204 -16.85 -16.91 15.69
C LEU A 204 -17.47 -18.03 14.84
N LYS A 205 -17.38 -19.29 15.28
CA LYS A 205 -17.91 -20.44 14.51
C LYS A 205 -19.44 -20.37 14.39
N ASP A 206 -20.09 -19.68 15.34
CA ASP A 206 -21.54 -19.54 15.46
C ASP A 206 -22.10 -18.21 14.97
N ILE A 207 -21.32 -17.42 14.20
CA ILE A 207 -21.86 -16.25 13.49
C ILE A 207 -22.86 -16.73 12.43
N LYS A 208 -24.10 -16.95 12.86
CA LYS A 208 -25.29 -17.08 12.04
C LYS A 208 -26.02 -15.75 12.14
N ILE A 209 -26.10 -15.03 11.03
CA ILE A 209 -27.01 -13.88 10.92
C ILE A 209 -28.42 -14.48 10.93
N ARG A 210 -29.01 -14.64 12.11
CA ARG A 210 -30.38 -15.12 12.24
C ARG A 210 -31.29 -14.05 11.65
N ARG A 211 -31.94 -14.36 10.52
CA ARG A 211 -33.15 -13.62 10.12
C ARG A 211 -34.14 -13.76 11.28
N ARG A 212 -34.50 -12.66 11.92
CA ARG A 212 -35.70 -12.60 12.75
C ARG A 212 -36.89 -12.82 11.80
N GLN A 213 -37.25 -14.08 11.59
CA GLN A 213 -38.56 -14.48 11.11
C GLN A 213 -39.29 -15.02 12.33
N GLY A 214 -40.35 -14.33 12.75
CA GLY A 214 -41.27 -14.79 13.80
C GLY A 214 -40.78 -14.60 15.23
N ALA A 215 -41.04 -13.43 15.82
CA ALA A 215 -41.29 -13.30 17.26
C ALA A 215 -42.06 -11.99 17.48
N SER A 216 -43.38 -12.10 17.40
CA SER A 216 -44.33 -11.14 17.93
C SER A 216 -44.08 -10.95 19.43
N ASN A 217 -43.56 -9.79 19.80
CA ASN A 217 -43.81 -9.12 21.07
C ASN A 217 -43.52 -7.63 20.84
N PRO A 218 -44.56 -6.77 20.73
CA PRO A 218 -44.39 -5.34 20.57
C PRO A 218 -44.19 -4.74 21.95
N VAL A 219 -42.95 -4.79 22.45
CA VAL A 219 -42.54 -3.93 23.56
C VAL A 219 -41.55 -2.92 22.98
N GLN A 220 -42.09 -1.72 22.74
CA GLN A 220 -41.48 -0.41 23.01
C GLN A 220 -39.98 -0.35 22.68
N THR A 221 -39.50 0.25 21.59
CA THR A 221 -39.85 1.56 21.03
C THR A 221 -39.38 1.53 19.58
N ALA A 222 -40.24 1.87 18.63
CA ALA A 222 -39.79 2.33 17.31
C ALA A 222 -39.19 3.73 17.47
N ALA A 223 -38.10 3.84 18.25
CA ALA A 223 -37.18 4.94 18.12
C ALA A 223 -36.50 4.77 16.76
N ALA A 224 -36.32 5.87 16.02
CA ALA A 224 -35.48 5.87 14.83
C ALA A 224 -34.20 5.05 15.11
N PRO A 225 -33.69 4.25 14.15
CA PRO A 225 -32.44 3.54 14.35
C PRO A 225 -31.44 4.56 14.90
N ASP A 226 -30.82 4.30 16.06
CA ASP A 226 -29.86 5.21 16.69
C ASP A 226 -28.71 5.43 15.68
N GLU A 227 -28.89 6.39 14.78
CA GLU A 227 -28.04 6.59 13.61
C GLU A 227 -26.64 6.96 14.07
N HIS A 228 -26.57 7.76 15.15
CA HIS A 228 -25.34 8.06 15.86
C HIS A 228 -24.65 6.80 16.40
N ARG A 229 -25.39 5.87 17.01
CA ARG A 229 -24.83 4.61 17.52
C ARG A 229 -24.33 3.73 16.39
N LEU A 230 -25.07 3.66 15.28
CA LEU A 230 -24.67 2.92 14.07
C LEU A 230 -23.37 3.49 13.47
N ILE A 231 -23.30 4.81 13.29
CA ILE A 231 -22.12 5.51 12.76
C ILE A 231 -20.92 5.26 13.68
N ASN A 232 -21.10 5.41 15.00
CA ASN A 232 -20.04 5.18 15.98
C ASN A 232 -19.54 3.73 15.96
N LEU A 233 -20.45 2.74 15.94
CA LEU A 233 -20.07 1.33 15.88
C LEU A 233 -19.35 0.98 14.59
N ARG A 234 -19.80 1.50 13.45
CA ARG A 234 -19.16 1.28 12.16
C ARG A 234 -17.77 1.92 12.11
N GLN A 235 -17.63 3.15 12.60
CA GLN A 235 -16.34 3.82 12.70
C GLN A 235 -15.39 3.03 13.61
N LEU A 236 -15.83 2.67 14.81
CA LEU A 236 -15.06 1.88 15.76
C LEU A 236 -14.65 0.51 15.19
N ALA A 237 -15.54 -0.15 14.46
CA ALA A 237 -15.24 -1.42 13.81
C ALA A 237 -14.14 -1.29 12.75
N ASN A 238 -14.16 -0.21 11.95
CA ASN A 238 -13.10 0.09 10.99
C ASN A 238 -11.77 0.46 11.68
N GLU A 239 -11.82 1.25 12.76
CA GLU A 239 -10.65 1.59 13.58
C GLU A 239 -10.00 0.32 14.18
N LEU A 240 -10.80 -0.57 14.76
CA LEU A 240 -10.36 -1.87 15.31
C LEU A 240 -9.78 -2.80 14.24
N ARG A 241 -10.34 -2.78 13.03
CA ARG A 241 -9.84 -3.58 11.91
C ARG A 241 -8.46 -3.10 11.48
N LEU A 242 -8.24 -1.78 11.34
CA LEU A 242 -6.94 -1.23 10.98
C LEU A 242 -5.91 -1.37 12.11
N SER A 243 -6.34 -1.33 13.38
CA SER A 243 -5.46 -1.61 14.51
C SER A 243 -5.10 -3.10 14.62
N GLY A 244 -5.88 -3.97 13.95
CA GLY A 244 -5.67 -5.40 13.86
C GLY A 244 -6.29 -6.22 14.99
N ALA A 245 -7.20 -5.62 15.76
CA ALA A 245 -8.08 -6.30 16.71
C ALA A 245 -9.30 -6.91 15.98
N LEU A 246 -9.06 -7.88 15.10
CA LEU A 246 -10.04 -8.33 14.11
C LEU A 246 -11.32 -8.94 14.72
N LEU A 247 -11.24 -9.66 15.86
CA LEU A 247 -12.42 -10.22 16.51
C LEU A 247 -13.33 -9.15 17.10
N ARG A 248 -12.73 -8.16 17.76
CA ARG A 248 -13.46 -7.02 18.32
C ARG A 248 -14.10 -6.21 17.19
N ALA A 249 -13.39 -6.04 16.07
CA ALA A 249 -13.94 -5.42 14.86
C ALA A 249 -15.14 -6.19 14.31
N ALA A 250 -15.03 -7.52 14.19
CA ALA A 250 -16.13 -8.37 13.71
C ALA A 250 -17.37 -8.30 14.62
N GLU A 251 -17.18 -8.26 15.95
CA GLU A 251 -18.28 -8.10 16.90
C GLU A 251 -18.92 -6.71 16.81
N ALA A 252 -18.13 -5.64 16.66
CA ALA A 252 -18.63 -4.30 16.43
C ALA A 252 -19.46 -4.20 15.13
N PHE A 253 -18.96 -4.80 14.04
CA PHE A 253 -19.71 -4.91 12.79
C PHE A 253 -20.98 -5.74 12.94
N ARG A 254 -20.93 -6.86 13.68
CA ARG A 254 -22.11 -7.70 13.93
C ARG A 254 -23.20 -6.87 14.64
N ARG A 255 -22.85 -6.12 15.67
CA ARG A 255 -23.78 -5.23 16.40
C ARG A 255 -24.33 -4.13 15.48
N ALA A 256 -23.49 -3.52 14.65
CA ALA A 256 -23.94 -2.52 13.67
C ALA A 256 -24.92 -3.11 12.64
N VAL A 257 -24.65 -4.32 12.13
CA VAL A 257 -25.51 -5.01 11.14
C VAL A 257 -26.84 -5.43 11.75
N LEU A 258 -26.90 -5.70 13.06
CA LEU A 258 -28.17 -5.94 13.75
C LEU A 258 -29.06 -4.69 13.79
N ILE A 259 -28.47 -3.48 13.84
CA ILE A 259 -29.19 -2.20 13.82
C ILE A 259 -29.65 -1.87 12.39
N ALA A 260 -28.72 -1.90 11.43
CA ALA A 260 -28.99 -1.57 10.04
C ALA A 260 -28.57 -2.70 9.10
N PRO A 261 -29.35 -3.80 9.02
CA PRO A 261 -28.99 -4.95 8.21
C PRO A 261 -28.98 -4.63 6.73
N GLY A 262 -29.67 -3.57 6.29
CA GLY A 262 -29.82 -3.14 4.90
C GLY A 262 -28.70 -2.25 4.36
N ASP A 263 -27.87 -1.65 5.21
CA ASP A 263 -26.85 -0.69 4.79
C ASP A 263 -25.76 -1.37 3.95
N ALA A 264 -25.68 -1.02 2.67
CA ALA A 264 -24.72 -1.56 1.72
C ALA A 264 -23.27 -1.26 2.11
N ARG A 265 -23.01 -0.05 2.62
CA ARG A 265 -21.65 0.38 2.97
C ARG A 265 -21.14 -0.33 4.21
N LEU A 266 -22.00 -0.54 5.19
CA LEU A 266 -21.70 -1.36 6.36
C LEU A 266 -21.37 -2.81 5.99
N LEU A 267 -22.16 -3.41 5.11
CA LEU A 267 -21.91 -4.78 4.64
C LEU A 267 -20.60 -4.90 3.88
N PHE A 268 -20.25 -3.91 3.06
CA PHE A 268 -18.98 -3.84 2.37
C PHE A 268 -17.79 -3.75 3.35
N ASP A 269 -17.86 -2.83 4.32
CA ASP A 269 -16.82 -2.69 5.35
C ASP A 269 -16.67 -3.98 6.18
N PHE A 270 -17.79 -4.64 6.51
CA PHE A 270 -17.78 -5.91 7.25
C PHE A 270 -17.22 -7.06 6.41
N ALA A 271 -17.56 -7.15 5.12
CA ALA A 271 -17.00 -8.14 4.20
C ALA A 271 -15.46 -8.04 4.16
N ARG A 272 -14.91 -6.83 4.14
CA ARG A 272 -13.45 -6.59 4.18
C ARG A 272 -12.83 -7.03 5.51
N CYS A 273 -13.53 -6.83 6.63
CA CYS A 273 -13.11 -7.38 7.92
C CYS A 273 -13.04 -8.91 7.87
N LEU A 274 -14.06 -9.56 7.32
CA LEU A 274 -14.08 -11.02 7.15
C LEU A 274 -12.99 -11.52 6.21
N HIS A 275 -12.68 -10.82 5.11
CA HIS A 275 -11.53 -11.15 4.25
C HIS A 275 -10.19 -11.02 5.01
N SER A 276 -10.07 -10.03 5.88
CA SER A 276 -8.87 -9.86 6.71
C SER A 276 -8.71 -11.03 7.70
N ILE A 277 -9.80 -11.49 8.31
CA ILE A 277 -9.85 -12.67 9.19
C ILE A 277 -9.57 -13.95 8.39
N ALA A 278 -10.24 -14.15 7.26
CA ALA A 278 -10.08 -15.32 6.40
C ALA A 278 -8.63 -15.48 5.95
N GLY A 279 -8.00 -14.40 5.50
CA GLY A 279 -6.58 -14.46 5.12
C GLY A 279 -5.65 -14.68 6.32
N ALA A 280 -6.05 -14.35 7.55
CA ALA A 280 -5.24 -14.55 8.74
C ALA A 280 -5.31 -15.98 9.28
N GLU A 281 -6.50 -16.58 9.24
CA GLU A 281 -6.73 -17.97 9.63
C GLU A 281 -6.50 -18.97 8.49
N ARG A 282 -6.43 -18.49 7.24
CA ARG A 282 -6.49 -19.32 6.03
C ARG A 282 -7.75 -20.19 5.99
N ASP A 283 -8.88 -19.65 6.45
CA ASP A 283 -10.17 -20.35 6.50
C ASP A 283 -11.05 -20.00 5.27
N ALA A 284 -11.17 -20.98 4.37
CA ALA A 284 -11.98 -20.88 3.15
C ALA A 284 -13.49 -20.71 3.41
N ARG A 285 -14.00 -21.10 4.59
CA ARG A 285 -15.42 -20.90 4.95
C ARG A 285 -15.70 -19.44 5.26
N ILE A 286 -14.81 -18.78 6.00
CA ILE A 286 -14.92 -17.34 6.29
C ILE A 286 -14.74 -16.54 5.01
N GLU A 287 -13.80 -16.96 4.15
CA GLU A 287 -13.60 -16.33 2.85
C GLU A 287 -14.87 -16.36 1.98
N ARG A 288 -15.52 -17.53 1.86
CA ARG A 288 -16.80 -17.65 1.14
C ARG A 288 -17.89 -16.75 1.72
N ARG A 289 -17.95 -16.61 3.05
CA ARG A 289 -18.90 -15.69 3.73
C ARG A 289 -18.58 -14.22 3.42
N ALA A 290 -17.30 -13.85 3.45
CA ALA A 290 -16.84 -12.50 3.09
C ALA A 290 -17.25 -12.16 1.65
N SER A 291 -16.98 -13.06 0.71
CA SER A 291 -17.38 -12.89 -0.68
C SER A 291 -18.90 -12.78 -0.81
N ALA A 292 -19.69 -13.64 -0.17
CA ALA A 292 -21.15 -13.56 -0.22
C ALA A 292 -21.69 -12.24 0.34
N MET A 293 -21.08 -11.72 1.40
CA MET A 293 -21.43 -10.43 1.99
C MET A 293 -21.08 -9.26 1.08
N MET A 294 -19.93 -9.31 0.39
CA MET A 294 -19.56 -8.31 -0.60
C MET A 294 -20.55 -8.28 -1.78
N ARG A 295 -21.03 -9.46 -2.23
CA ARG A 295 -22.08 -9.56 -3.26
C ARG A 295 -23.41 -8.98 -2.81
N LEU A 296 -23.75 -9.16 -1.53
CA LEU A 296 -24.94 -8.57 -0.95
C LEU A 296 -24.83 -7.05 -0.86
N ALA A 297 -23.65 -6.53 -0.49
CA ALA A 297 -23.36 -5.10 -0.50
C ALA A 297 -23.48 -4.52 -1.92
N GLU A 298 -22.88 -5.18 -2.92
CA GLU A 298 -22.99 -4.81 -4.34
C GLU A 298 -24.46 -4.70 -4.80
N LYS A 299 -25.29 -5.69 -4.46
CA LYS A 299 -26.72 -5.69 -4.81
C LYS A 299 -27.49 -4.54 -4.15
N ARG A 300 -27.07 -4.13 -2.95
CA ARG A 300 -27.76 -3.11 -2.14
C ARG A 300 -27.22 -1.70 -2.33
N ALA A 301 -26.04 -1.55 -2.92
CA ALA A 301 -25.46 -0.26 -3.22
C ALA A 301 -26.34 0.57 -4.18
N GLY A 302 -27.21 -0.08 -4.97
CA GLY A 302 -28.15 0.62 -5.85
C GLY A 302 -27.40 1.47 -6.87
N SER A 303 -27.62 2.78 -6.84
CA SER A 303 -26.96 3.78 -7.67
C SER A 303 -25.84 4.57 -6.95
N ASP A 304 -25.34 4.09 -5.80
CA ASP A 304 -24.17 4.69 -5.15
C ASP A 304 -22.90 4.35 -5.94
N GLY A 305 -22.55 5.22 -6.89
CA GLY A 305 -21.42 5.04 -7.80
C GLY A 305 -20.08 4.99 -7.09
N ASP A 306 -19.90 5.77 -6.03
CA ASP A 306 -18.67 5.77 -5.23
C ASP A 306 -18.50 4.44 -4.52
N LEU A 307 -19.56 3.94 -3.87
CA LEU A 307 -19.52 2.64 -3.20
C LEU A 307 -19.29 1.50 -4.20
N LEU A 308 -19.97 1.51 -5.34
CA LEU A 308 -19.80 0.51 -6.39
C LEU A 308 -18.39 0.52 -6.98
N ALA A 309 -17.78 1.69 -7.20
CA ALA A 309 -16.39 1.80 -7.65
C ALA A 309 -15.42 1.20 -6.61
N ARG A 310 -15.66 1.46 -5.33
CA ARG A 310 -14.85 0.90 -4.22
C ARG A 310 -15.03 -0.61 -4.07
N ILE A 311 -16.23 -1.12 -4.32
CA ILE A 311 -16.51 -2.57 -4.39
C ILE A 311 -15.77 -3.17 -5.58
N GLY A 312 -15.80 -2.53 -6.75
CA GLY A 312 -15.06 -2.95 -7.95
C GLY A 312 -13.55 -3.03 -7.71
N GLU A 313 -12.95 -2.00 -7.11
CA GLU A 313 -11.54 -1.99 -6.73
C GLU A 313 -11.21 -3.12 -5.73
N SER A 314 -12.11 -3.38 -4.78
CA SER A 314 -11.93 -4.47 -3.82
C SER A 314 -12.00 -5.86 -4.48
N TYR A 315 -12.90 -6.06 -5.45
CA TYR A 315 -12.94 -7.28 -6.25
C TYR A 315 -11.69 -7.45 -7.10
N PHE A 316 -11.19 -6.36 -7.70
CA PHE A 316 -9.95 -6.35 -8.46
C PHE A 316 -8.77 -6.79 -7.57
N GLN A 317 -8.61 -6.18 -6.39
CA GLN A 317 -7.56 -6.55 -5.43
C GLN A 317 -7.68 -8.00 -4.91
N ALA A 318 -8.91 -8.51 -4.78
CA ALA A 318 -9.16 -9.90 -4.36
C ALA A 318 -8.99 -10.93 -5.48
N GLY A 319 -8.82 -10.49 -6.72
CA GLY A 319 -8.68 -11.36 -7.89
C GLY A 319 -9.99 -11.87 -8.49
N ASP A 320 -11.15 -11.31 -8.14
CA ASP A 320 -12.44 -11.59 -8.79
C ASP A 320 -12.70 -10.58 -9.91
N TRP A 321 -11.89 -10.67 -10.96
CA TRP A 321 -11.84 -9.70 -12.06
C TRP A 321 -13.14 -9.59 -12.85
N LYS A 322 -13.86 -10.71 -13.00
CA LYS A 322 -15.16 -10.73 -13.70
C LYS A 322 -16.17 -9.86 -12.95
N ARG A 323 -16.24 -9.99 -11.63
CA ARG A 323 -17.12 -9.15 -10.81
C ARG A 323 -16.64 -7.71 -10.71
N ALA A 324 -15.33 -7.48 -10.67
CA ALA A 324 -14.78 -6.13 -10.73
C ALA A 324 -15.28 -5.38 -11.98
N GLY A 325 -15.21 -6.03 -13.15
CA GLY A 325 -15.72 -5.46 -14.40
C GLY A 325 -17.21 -5.17 -14.36
N LEU A 326 -18.03 -6.09 -13.84
CA LEU A 326 -19.47 -5.86 -13.67
C LEU A 326 -19.77 -4.70 -12.71
N ALA A 327 -19.03 -4.57 -11.61
CA ALA A 327 -19.20 -3.48 -10.66
C ALA A 327 -18.83 -2.13 -11.27
N PHE A 328 -17.70 -2.04 -11.99
CA PHE A 328 -17.31 -0.82 -12.69
C PHE A 328 -18.28 -0.46 -13.82
N GLN A 329 -18.74 -1.44 -14.60
CA GLN A 329 -19.72 -1.20 -15.66
C GLN A 329 -21.03 -0.64 -15.08
N LYS A 330 -21.51 -1.19 -13.95
CA LYS A 330 -22.68 -0.64 -13.25
C LYS A 330 -22.51 0.81 -12.82
N VAL A 331 -21.30 1.24 -12.42
CA VAL A 331 -21.04 2.65 -12.11
C VAL A 331 -21.25 3.51 -13.36
N LEU A 332 -20.67 3.08 -14.49
CA LEU A 332 -20.76 3.80 -15.77
C LEU A 332 -22.21 3.89 -16.26
N ASP A 333 -23.00 2.82 -16.08
CA ASP A 333 -24.39 2.76 -16.51
C ASP A 333 -25.33 3.57 -15.60
N ALA A 334 -25.09 3.59 -14.27
CA ALA A 334 -26.03 4.14 -13.29
C ALA A 334 -25.78 5.59 -12.89
N VAL A 335 -24.52 6.00 -12.79
CA VAL A 335 -24.10 7.32 -12.26
C VAL A 335 -23.46 8.18 -13.34
N GLY A 336 -23.03 7.55 -14.43
CA GLY A 336 -22.29 8.18 -15.52
C GLY A 336 -20.79 8.00 -15.37
N GLU A 337 -20.03 8.86 -16.04
CA GLU A 337 -18.60 8.72 -16.14
C GLU A 337 -17.92 9.02 -14.78
N SER A 338 -17.39 7.99 -14.10
CA SER A 338 -16.51 8.12 -12.92
C SER A 338 -15.05 7.76 -13.24
N PHE A 339 -14.11 8.63 -12.85
CA PHE A 339 -12.68 8.45 -13.17
C PHE A 339 -12.16 7.09 -12.65
N LEU A 340 -12.55 6.72 -11.42
CA LEU A 340 -12.13 5.46 -10.79
C LEU A 340 -12.69 4.25 -11.53
N ALA A 341 -13.95 4.29 -11.96
CA ALA A 341 -14.56 3.19 -12.70
C ALA A 341 -13.94 3.03 -14.09
N VAL A 342 -13.71 4.12 -14.81
CA VAL A 342 -13.07 4.08 -16.14
C VAL A 342 -11.61 3.61 -16.03
N ARG A 343 -10.86 4.09 -15.02
CA ARG A 343 -9.50 3.61 -14.73
C ARG A 343 -9.49 2.12 -14.42
N GLY A 344 -10.40 1.66 -13.55
CA GLY A 344 -10.53 0.23 -13.21
C GLY A 344 -10.86 -0.63 -14.43
N MET A 345 -11.67 -0.14 -15.36
CA MET A 345 -11.93 -0.80 -16.64
C MET A 345 -10.69 -0.84 -17.55
N ALA A 346 -9.85 0.21 -17.54
CA ALA A 346 -8.58 0.20 -18.26
C ALA A 346 -7.61 -0.84 -17.68
N GLU A 347 -7.51 -0.94 -16.34
CA GLU A 347 -6.69 -1.95 -15.65
C GLU A 347 -7.18 -3.38 -15.93
N LEU A 348 -8.49 -3.60 -16.05
CA LEU A 348 -9.06 -4.89 -16.48
C LEU A 348 -8.74 -5.20 -17.94
N ALA A 349 -8.88 -4.22 -18.84
CA ALA A 349 -8.54 -4.39 -20.26
C ALA A 349 -7.05 -4.71 -20.45
N LEU A 350 -6.18 -4.10 -19.64
CA LEU A 350 -4.74 -4.40 -19.59
C LEU A 350 -4.49 -5.86 -19.27
N ARG A 351 -5.17 -6.37 -18.23
CA ARG A 351 -5.07 -7.76 -17.82
C ARG A 351 -5.56 -8.74 -18.90
N GLU A 352 -6.55 -8.33 -19.68
CA GLU A 352 -7.08 -9.11 -20.81
C GLU A 352 -6.21 -9.01 -22.09
N GLY A 353 -5.16 -8.18 -22.10
CA GLY A 353 -4.31 -7.95 -23.27
C GLY A 353 -4.98 -7.12 -24.37
N LYS A 354 -6.08 -6.43 -24.07
CA LYS A 354 -6.85 -5.65 -25.06
C LYS A 354 -6.34 -4.22 -25.17
N ILE A 355 -5.17 -4.02 -25.77
CA ILE A 355 -4.45 -2.73 -25.78
C ILE A 355 -5.29 -1.58 -26.37
N ALA A 356 -6.02 -1.80 -27.47
CA ALA A 356 -6.93 -0.80 -28.02
C ALA A 356 -7.99 -0.31 -27.01
N HIS A 357 -8.52 -1.21 -26.18
CA HIS A 357 -9.48 -0.87 -25.14
C HIS A 357 -8.81 -0.08 -24.01
N VAL A 358 -7.56 -0.41 -23.68
CA VAL A 358 -6.75 0.31 -22.70
C VAL A 358 -6.57 1.77 -23.12
N ILE A 359 -6.14 2.01 -24.35
CA ILE A 359 -5.95 3.35 -24.93
C ILE A 359 -7.25 4.14 -24.84
N HIS A 360 -8.36 3.53 -25.32
CA HIS A 360 -9.66 4.18 -25.31
C HIS A 360 -10.14 4.52 -23.88
N LYS A 361 -9.99 3.59 -22.92
CA LYS A 361 -10.43 3.81 -21.54
C LYS A 361 -9.54 4.80 -20.80
N PHE A 362 -8.21 4.79 -20.96
CA PHE A 362 -7.36 5.83 -20.37
C PHE A 362 -7.58 7.21 -21.02
N SER A 363 -7.89 7.27 -22.32
CA SER A 363 -8.26 8.51 -22.99
C SER A 363 -9.58 9.07 -22.43
N ALA A 364 -10.57 8.20 -22.19
CA ALA A 364 -11.79 8.60 -21.49
C ALA A 364 -11.49 9.07 -20.06
N ALA A 365 -10.67 8.34 -19.30
CA ALA A 365 -10.27 8.75 -17.95
C ALA A 365 -9.53 10.09 -17.93
N ASN A 366 -8.73 10.40 -18.96
CA ASN A 366 -8.04 11.68 -19.10
C ASN A 366 -9.02 12.86 -19.18
N ARG A 367 -10.08 12.73 -19.99
CA ARG A 367 -11.13 13.76 -20.12
C ARG A 367 -11.84 14.03 -18.78
N MET A 368 -11.89 13.03 -17.91
CA MET A 368 -12.58 13.06 -16.62
C MET A 368 -11.67 13.38 -15.45
N ALA A 369 -10.37 13.56 -15.69
CA ALA A 369 -9.41 13.81 -14.62
C ALA A 369 -9.63 15.20 -14.00
N GLU A 370 -9.78 15.23 -12.68
CA GLU A 370 -10.01 16.44 -11.89
C GLU A 370 -8.74 17.28 -11.77
N THR A 371 -7.58 16.61 -11.71
CA THR A 371 -6.28 17.26 -11.49
C THR A 371 -5.39 17.24 -12.73
N SER A 372 -4.54 18.26 -12.86
CA SER A 372 -3.51 18.29 -13.92
C SER A 372 -2.49 17.15 -13.77
N ALA A 373 -2.26 16.65 -12.56
CA ALA A 373 -1.43 15.48 -12.33
C ALA A 373 -2.03 14.22 -12.96
N GLN A 374 -3.31 13.93 -12.69
CA GLN A 374 -4.01 12.79 -13.29
C GLN A 374 -4.11 12.89 -14.81
N ARG A 375 -4.33 14.09 -15.36
CA ARG A 375 -4.31 14.30 -16.83
C ARG A 375 -2.95 13.93 -17.40
N ARG A 376 -1.86 14.43 -16.83
CA ARG A 376 -0.51 14.08 -17.30
C ARG A 376 -0.24 12.58 -17.20
N TRP A 377 -0.62 11.95 -16.10
CA TRP A 377 -0.45 10.51 -15.91
C TRP A 377 -1.26 9.70 -16.94
N THR A 378 -2.57 9.92 -17.02
CA THR A 378 -3.42 9.21 -18.00
C THR A 378 -3.00 9.47 -19.44
N GLN A 379 -2.56 10.69 -19.78
CA GLN A 379 -2.01 11.00 -21.09
C GLN A 379 -0.74 10.18 -21.37
N SER A 380 0.17 10.07 -20.41
CA SER A 380 1.37 9.25 -20.55
C SER A 380 1.05 7.76 -20.70
N GLU A 381 -0.01 7.26 -20.07
CA GLU A 381 -0.48 5.88 -20.28
C GLU A 381 -1.09 5.69 -21.68
N VAL A 382 -1.92 6.65 -22.14
CA VAL A 382 -2.49 6.62 -23.50
C VAL A 382 -1.38 6.61 -24.55
N GLU A 383 -0.40 7.50 -24.42
CA GLU A 383 0.72 7.60 -25.36
C GLU A 383 1.55 6.32 -25.37
N TYR A 384 1.89 5.79 -24.19
CA TYR A 384 2.63 4.55 -24.05
C TYR A 384 1.92 3.36 -24.71
N PHE A 385 0.63 3.14 -24.40
CA PHE A 385 -0.11 2.02 -24.97
C PHE A 385 -0.45 2.22 -26.44
N SER A 386 -0.59 3.47 -26.91
CA SER A 386 -0.76 3.76 -28.33
C SER A 386 0.44 3.29 -29.13
N ARG A 387 1.66 3.58 -28.66
CA ARG A 387 2.89 3.11 -29.32
C ARG A 387 3.03 1.61 -29.28
N LEU A 388 2.81 1.01 -28.11
CA LEU A 388 2.83 -0.43 -27.96
C LEU A 388 1.86 -1.14 -28.93
N ASN A 389 0.80 -0.46 -29.37
CA ASN A 389 -0.17 -0.98 -30.34
C ASN A 389 0.15 -0.64 -31.80
N SER A 390 0.84 0.47 -32.08
CA SER A 390 1.06 0.97 -33.44
C SER A 390 2.46 0.67 -34.01
N ASP A 391 3.44 0.45 -33.14
CA ASP A 391 4.84 0.29 -33.47
C ASP A 391 5.31 -1.10 -33.04
N GLU A 392 5.50 -1.98 -34.03
CA GLU A 392 5.93 -3.37 -33.82
C GLU A 392 7.35 -3.44 -33.27
N GLU A 393 8.25 -2.55 -33.69
CA GLU A 393 9.62 -2.48 -33.19
C GLU A 393 9.65 -2.05 -31.71
N TYR A 394 8.88 -1.02 -31.36
CA TYR A 394 8.72 -0.61 -29.97
C TYR A 394 8.14 -1.73 -29.10
N MET A 395 7.16 -2.48 -29.62
CA MET A 395 6.59 -3.64 -28.93
C MET A 395 7.62 -4.73 -28.69
N ASP A 396 8.41 -5.08 -29.68
CA ASP A 396 9.47 -6.09 -29.56
C ASP A 396 10.55 -5.67 -28.56
N LEU A 397 10.95 -4.39 -28.57
CA LEU A 397 11.89 -3.84 -27.59
C LEU A 397 11.34 -3.90 -26.16
N GLU A 398 10.05 -3.60 -25.98
CA GLU A 398 9.40 -3.60 -24.67
C GLU A 398 9.18 -5.03 -24.15
N ILE A 399 8.84 -5.99 -25.02
CA ILE A 399 8.81 -7.43 -24.69
C ILE A 399 10.21 -7.91 -24.33
N GLY A 400 11.24 -7.52 -25.09
CA GLY A 400 12.64 -7.79 -24.81
C GLY A 400 13.06 -7.26 -23.44
N ARG A 401 12.69 -6.01 -23.12
CA ARG A 401 12.91 -5.39 -21.81
C ARG A 401 12.25 -6.17 -20.69
N MET A 402 10.98 -6.57 -20.87
CA MET A 402 10.24 -7.35 -19.87
C MET A 402 10.88 -8.72 -19.62
N ASN A 403 11.23 -9.45 -20.68
CA ASN A 403 11.91 -10.74 -20.59
C ASN A 403 13.29 -10.62 -19.92
N LEU A 404 14.03 -9.55 -20.22
CA LEU A 404 15.29 -9.24 -19.58
C LEU A 404 15.10 -8.92 -18.09
N LEU A 405 14.10 -8.12 -17.71
CA LEU A 405 13.79 -7.84 -16.31
C LEU A 405 13.41 -9.10 -15.53
N GLU A 406 12.62 -10.00 -16.12
CA GLU A 406 12.27 -11.28 -15.49
C GLU A 406 13.50 -12.18 -15.32
N THR A 407 14.33 -12.27 -16.37
CA THR A 407 15.58 -13.03 -16.35
C THR A 407 16.54 -12.47 -15.30
N MET A 408 16.70 -11.14 -15.23
CA MET A 408 17.47 -10.47 -14.19
C MET A 408 16.94 -10.81 -12.79
N ASP A 409 15.63 -10.93 -12.61
CA ASP A 409 15.04 -11.28 -11.32
C ASP A 409 15.27 -12.73 -10.90
N ARG A 410 15.21 -13.66 -11.86
CA ARG A 410 15.58 -15.06 -11.64
C ARG A 410 17.08 -15.16 -11.32
N SER A 411 17.94 -14.56 -12.13
CA SER A 411 19.40 -14.54 -11.96
C SER A 411 19.84 -13.85 -10.68
N ARG A 412 19.12 -12.81 -10.24
CA ARG A 412 19.37 -12.15 -8.96
C ARG A 412 19.11 -13.10 -7.78
N LYS A 413 18.06 -13.92 -7.85
CA LYS A 413 17.76 -14.91 -6.79
C LYS A 413 18.81 -16.02 -6.76
N THR A 414 19.27 -16.50 -7.92
CA THR A 414 20.34 -17.52 -7.99
C THR A 414 21.67 -16.97 -7.49
N ALA A 415 22.03 -15.73 -7.85
CA ALA A 415 23.25 -15.07 -7.37
C ALA A 415 23.30 -14.95 -5.83
N VAL A 416 22.19 -14.56 -5.20
CA VAL A 416 22.10 -14.52 -3.72
C VAL A 416 22.23 -15.92 -3.11
N ARG A 417 21.59 -16.93 -3.70
CA ARG A 417 21.70 -18.31 -3.21
C ARG A 417 23.14 -18.80 -3.28
N ALA A 418 23.82 -18.60 -4.42
CA ALA A 418 25.23 -18.94 -4.59
C ALA A 418 26.10 -18.22 -3.54
N ALA A 419 25.86 -16.93 -3.31
CA ALA A 419 26.58 -16.18 -2.29
C ALA A 419 26.38 -16.74 -0.87
N ILE A 420 25.15 -17.14 -0.53
CA ILE A 420 24.84 -17.75 0.77
C ILE A 420 25.50 -19.13 0.91
N PHE A 421 25.54 -19.94 -0.16
CA PHE A 421 26.23 -21.23 -0.15
C PHE A 421 27.75 -21.12 0.05
N GLY A 422 28.36 -20.01 -0.35
CA GLY A 422 29.77 -19.74 -0.08
C GLY A 422 30.08 -19.52 1.42
N LEU A 423 29.14 -19.01 2.21
CA LEU A 423 29.37 -18.65 3.62
C LEU A 423 29.71 -19.87 4.51
N PRO A 424 28.99 -21.02 4.46
CA PRO A 424 29.39 -22.22 5.18
C PRO A 424 30.76 -22.75 4.78
N ALA A 425 31.11 -22.68 3.48
CA ALA A 425 32.43 -23.12 3.01
C ALA A 425 33.57 -22.25 3.58
N ILE A 426 33.36 -20.93 3.67
CA ILE A 426 34.31 -20.03 4.35
C ILE A 426 34.47 -20.43 5.81
N ALA A 427 33.36 -20.59 6.54
CA ALA A 427 33.40 -20.94 7.96
C ALA A 427 34.10 -22.29 8.19
N PHE A 428 33.75 -23.31 7.41
CA PHE A 428 34.36 -24.63 7.51
C PHE A 428 35.85 -24.62 7.17
N GLY A 429 36.25 -23.94 6.09
CA GLY A 429 37.65 -23.80 5.70
C GLY A 429 38.50 -23.12 6.77
N LEU A 430 37.95 -22.09 7.43
CA LEU A 430 38.63 -21.40 8.54
C LEU A 430 38.75 -22.27 9.80
N VAL A 431 37.70 -23.02 10.16
CA VAL A 431 37.70 -23.90 11.35
C VAL A 431 38.65 -25.09 11.18
N VAL A 432 38.66 -25.69 9.99
CA VAL A 432 39.52 -26.85 9.68
C VAL A 432 40.96 -26.41 9.35
N GLY A 433 41.20 -25.11 9.15
CA GLY A 433 42.51 -24.59 8.75
C GLY A 433 42.88 -24.94 7.31
N ASN A 434 41.90 -25.25 6.45
CA ASN A 434 42.13 -25.59 5.05
C ASN A 434 41.93 -24.35 4.15
N PRO A 435 43.02 -23.74 3.65
CA PRO A 435 42.94 -22.48 2.89
C PRO A 435 42.25 -22.67 1.53
N LEU A 436 42.29 -23.87 0.94
CA LEU A 436 41.65 -24.13 -0.36
C LEU A 436 40.13 -24.03 -0.25
N ILE A 437 39.55 -24.62 0.80
CA ILE A 437 38.11 -24.59 1.03
C ILE A 437 37.64 -23.16 1.36
N ALA A 438 38.41 -22.45 2.19
CA ALA A 438 38.12 -21.04 2.51
C ALA A 438 38.20 -20.14 1.27
N ASN A 439 39.24 -20.29 0.45
CA ASN A 439 39.42 -19.54 -0.81
C ASN A 439 38.28 -19.81 -1.80
N ALA A 440 37.88 -21.07 -1.98
CA ALA A 440 36.75 -21.43 -2.83
C ALA A 440 35.44 -20.79 -2.33
N GLY A 441 35.20 -20.85 -1.01
CA GLY A 441 34.05 -20.21 -0.38
C GLY A 441 34.01 -18.69 -0.62
N TRP A 442 35.14 -18.00 -0.42
CA TRP A 442 35.26 -16.56 -0.70
C TRP A 442 35.01 -16.22 -2.17
N ALA A 443 35.60 -17.00 -3.10
CA ALA A 443 35.42 -16.77 -4.53
C ALA A 443 33.95 -16.88 -4.95
N ILE A 444 33.26 -17.95 -4.53
CA ILE A 444 31.84 -18.15 -4.82
C ILE A 444 31.00 -17.02 -4.23
N ALA A 445 31.28 -16.62 -2.98
CA ALA A 445 30.54 -15.57 -2.31
C ALA A 445 30.73 -14.18 -2.94
N ILE A 446 31.95 -13.82 -3.31
CA ILE A 446 32.28 -12.54 -3.96
C ILE A 446 31.66 -12.47 -5.34
N VAL A 447 31.84 -13.51 -6.17
CA VAL A 447 31.26 -13.55 -7.52
C VAL A 447 29.74 -13.47 -7.45
N GLY A 448 29.11 -14.22 -6.54
CA GLY A 448 27.66 -14.18 -6.32
C GLY A 448 27.17 -12.78 -5.90
N LEU A 449 27.85 -12.11 -4.97
CA LEU A 449 27.46 -10.78 -4.52
C LEU A 449 27.73 -9.69 -5.58
N ALA A 450 28.85 -9.76 -6.29
CA ALA A 450 29.18 -8.83 -7.37
C ALA A 450 28.18 -8.94 -8.53
N PHE A 451 27.83 -10.18 -8.92
CA PHE A 451 26.81 -10.41 -9.93
C PHE A 451 25.43 -9.94 -9.44
N TRP A 452 25.10 -10.16 -8.16
CA TRP A 452 23.88 -9.65 -7.56
C TRP A 452 23.78 -8.12 -7.56
N THR A 453 24.85 -7.41 -7.19
CA THR A 453 24.87 -5.93 -7.19
C THR A 453 24.80 -5.39 -8.62
N LEU A 454 25.47 -6.03 -9.58
CA LEU A 454 25.42 -5.68 -10.99
C LEU A 454 23.99 -5.83 -11.54
N LEU A 455 23.38 -7.01 -11.39
CA LEU A 455 22.00 -7.26 -11.83
C LEU A 455 21.00 -6.30 -11.21
N ARG A 456 21.18 -5.96 -9.93
CA ARG A 456 20.33 -4.99 -9.24
C ARG A 456 20.47 -3.58 -9.82
N SER A 457 21.68 -3.19 -10.18
CA SER A 457 21.96 -1.87 -10.75
C SER A 457 21.43 -1.80 -12.17
N ALA A 458 21.68 -2.84 -12.98
CA ALA A 458 21.13 -2.99 -14.33
C ALA A 458 19.60 -2.94 -14.29
N ARG A 459 18.95 -3.71 -13.41
CA ARG A 459 17.50 -3.68 -13.25
C ARG A 459 16.95 -2.27 -13.02
N ARG A 460 17.60 -1.44 -12.20
CA ARG A 460 17.15 -0.06 -11.97
C ARG A 460 17.21 0.83 -13.21
N LEU A 461 18.18 0.58 -14.09
CA LEU A 461 18.30 1.30 -15.37
C LEU A 461 17.21 0.85 -16.35
N PHE A 462 16.87 -0.44 -16.35
CA PHE A 462 15.83 -1.00 -17.21
C PHE A 462 14.42 -0.93 -16.62
N GLU A 463 14.24 -0.55 -15.34
CA GLU A 463 12.92 -0.42 -14.69
C GLU A 463 12.13 0.77 -15.24
N THR A 464 12.81 1.86 -15.60
CA THR A 464 12.19 2.99 -16.29
C THR A 464 11.71 2.56 -17.67
N ARG A 465 10.48 2.93 -18.04
CA ARG A 465 9.96 2.72 -19.40
C ARG A 465 10.90 3.39 -20.41
N LEU A 466 11.03 2.81 -21.61
CA LEU A 466 11.90 3.34 -22.65
C LEU A 466 11.47 4.79 -22.97
N PRO A 467 12.40 5.77 -22.89
CA PRO A 467 12.08 7.15 -23.22
C PRO A 467 11.78 7.28 -24.72
N PHE A 468 10.98 8.30 -25.04
CA PHE A 468 10.49 8.63 -26.38
C PHE A 468 11.60 8.72 -27.44
N ASP A 469 12.75 9.30 -27.10
CA ASP A 469 13.74 9.81 -28.08
C ASP A 469 14.71 8.77 -28.67
N ILE A 470 14.48 7.46 -28.49
CA ILE A 470 15.43 6.44 -28.99
C ILE A 470 15.15 6.06 -30.45
N GLY A 471 13.98 6.39 -31.00
CA GLY A 471 13.53 5.95 -32.35
C GLY A 471 13.52 7.01 -33.46
N GLU A 472 13.91 8.27 -33.21
CA GLU A 472 13.93 9.33 -34.24
C GLU A 472 15.36 9.71 -34.69
N SER A 473 16.37 8.94 -34.31
CA SER A 473 17.77 9.17 -34.72
C SER A 473 18.27 8.10 -35.69
N GLU A 474 17.64 8.00 -36.85
CA GLU A 474 18.30 7.55 -38.10
C GLU A 474 17.88 8.46 -39.26
#